data_AF-A0A1F3EAX4-F1
#
_entry.id   AF-A0A1F3EAX4-F1
#
_cell.length_a   1.000
_cell.length_b   1.000
_cell.length_c   1.000
_cell.angle_alpha   90.00
_cell.angle_beta   90.00
_cell.angle_gamma   90.00
#
_symmetry.space_group_name_H-M   'P 1'
#
loop_
_entity.id
_entity.type
_entity.pdbx_description
1 polymer ?
#
loop_
_entity_poly.entity_id
_entity_poly.type
_entity_poly.pdbx_seq_one_letter_code
_entity_poly.pdbx_strand_id
1 'polypeptide(L)'
;MSKKNGTATMELQKGENTPKSEVNNLPVVIQEPETKPEQTPEELKAENEQLKKQLSAIPQDLKTRVEYFSKKNELIRRLSKLDADKESLNIHLDKLAEIAAANEFDNEEYYLNIEGGGRYNKSAVYTVKNPVIIGELISFIIGRVDAKREVLKNEIEA
;
A
#
# COMPACT_ATOMS: atom_id res chain seq x y z
N MET A 1 -7.81 -3.27 78.29
CA MET A 1 -8.01 -4.72 78.06
C MET A 1 -7.24 -5.06 76.77
N SER A 2 -6.10 -5.74 76.84
CA SER A 2 -5.93 -7.21 76.68
C SER A 2 -6.52 -7.72 75.36
N LYS A 3 -5.84 -8.48 74.47
CA LYS A 3 -4.58 -9.25 74.54
C LYS A 3 -4.22 -9.76 73.13
N LYS A 4 -2.90 -9.81 72.86
CA LYS A 4 -2.08 -10.92 72.30
C LYS A 4 -2.34 -11.53 70.91
N ASN A 5 -1.21 -11.54 70.16
CA ASN A 5 -0.53 -12.69 69.49
C ASN A 5 -1.24 -13.37 68.31
N GLY A 6 -0.57 -13.94 67.31
CA GLY A 6 0.85 -14.21 67.07
C GLY A 6 0.95 -15.05 65.78
N THR A 7 2.14 -14.99 65.17
CA THR A 7 2.66 -15.73 64.01
C THR A 7 2.27 -17.21 63.89
N ALA A 8 2.02 -17.69 62.66
CA ALA A 8 2.55 -18.97 62.14
C ALA A 8 2.33 -19.13 60.62
N THR A 9 3.45 -19.38 59.94
CA THR A 9 3.69 -19.99 58.62
C THR A 9 3.03 -21.35 58.41
N MET A 10 2.85 -21.74 57.13
CA MET A 10 2.91 -23.10 56.52
C MET A 10 1.84 -23.22 55.42
N GLU A 11 1.95 -23.99 54.34
CA GLU A 11 2.98 -24.71 53.60
C GLU A 11 2.27 -25.21 52.33
N LEU A 12 3.04 -25.73 51.38
CA LEU A 12 2.61 -26.28 50.09
C LEU A 12 1.42 -27.25 50.17
N GLN A 13 0.55 -27.23 49.16
CA GLN A 13 -0.12 -28.45 48.68
C GLN A 13 0.13 -28.68 47.19
N LYS A 14 0.69 -29.87 46.96
CA LYS A 14 0.94 -30.58 45.71
C LYS A 14 -0.25 -31.53 45.50
N GLY A 15 -0.79 -31.61 44.29
CA GLY A 15 -1.77 -32.63 43.88
C GLY A 15 -2.17 -32.38 42.43
N GLU A 16 -1.54 -33.06 41.47
CA GLU A 16 -2.03 -34.31 40.86
C GLU A 16 -3.34 -34.15 40.07
N ASN A 17 -3.23 -34.12 38.75
CA ASN A 17 -3.73 -35.22 37.90
C ASN A 17 -3.36 -35.02 36.43
N THR A 18 -2.47 -35.88 35.92
CA THR A 18 -2.34 -36.15 34.48
C THR A 18 -3.56 -36.90 33.96
N PRO A 19 -3.88 -36.76 32.67
CA PRO A 19 -3.88 -37.99 31.86
C PRO A 19 -2.97 -37.88 30.64
N LYS A 20 -2.17 -38.93 30.44
CA LYS A 20 -1.40 -39.20 29.23
C LYS A 20 -2.35 -39.42 28.05
N SER A 21 -2.06 -38.83 26.90
CA SER A 21 -2.66 -39.19 25.62
C SER A 21 -1.57 -39.15 24.54
N GLU A 22 -1.08 -40.35 24.24
CA GLU A 22 -0.56 -40.84 22.96
C GLU A 22 -0.24 -39.79 21.88
N VAL A 23 1.05 -39.51 21.68
CA VAL A 23 1.53 -38.87 20.45
C VAL A 23 1.61 -39.95 19.38
N ASN A 24 0.60 -39.98 18.52
CA ASN A 24 0.60 -40.75 17.28
C ASN A 24 1.85 -40.40 16.45
N ASN A 25 2.69 -41.40 16.17
CA ASN A 25 3.79 -41.30 15.22
C ASN A 25 3.20 -41.08 13.81
N LEU A 26 3.16 -39.82 13.38
CA LEU A 26 3.03 -39.46 11.98
C LEU A 26 4.41 -39.65 11.30
N PRO A 27 4.49 -40.26 10.10
CA PRO A 27 5.76 -40.37 9.40
C PRO A 27 6.29 -38.98 9.07
N VAL A 28 7.48 -38.67 9.59
CA VAL A 28 8.26 -37.49 9.24
C VAL A 28 8.59 -37.59 7.75
N VAL A 29 7.88 -36.84 6.91
CA VAL A 29 8.32 -36.56 5.55
C VAL A 29 9.54 -35.66 5.69
N ILE A 30 10.73 -36.26 5.61
CA ILE A 30 11.98 -35.54 5.44
C ILE A 30 11.91 -34.90 4.05
N GLN A 31 11.49 -33.64 3.99
CA GLN A 31 11.75 -32.83 2.81
C GLN A 31 13.26 -32.64 2.74
N GLU A 32 13.87 -33.11 1.65
CA GLU A 32 15.25 -32.77 1.29
C GLU A 32 15.41 -31.25 1.37
N PRO A 33 16.49 -30.73 1.95
CA PRO A 33 16.72 -29.29 1.92
C PRO A 33 16.91 -28.88 0.46
N GLU A 34 15.95 -28.12 -0.08
CA GLU A 34 16.14 -27.37 -1.31
C GLU A 34 17.42 -26.53 -1.14
N THR A 35 18.47 -26.93 -1.85
CA THR A 35 19.72 -26.20 -1.91
C THR A 35 19.45 -24.88 -2.62
N LYS A 36 19.23 -23.82 -1.85
CA LYS A 36 19.43 -22.46 -2.36
C LYS A 36 20.86 -22.42 -2.92
N PRO A 37 21.08 -21.98 -4.18
CA PRO A 37 22.43 -21.83 -4.69
C PRO A 37 23.22 -20.93 -3.73
N GLU A 38 24.34 -21.43 -3.22
CA GLU A 38 25.24 -20.66 -2.37
C GLU A 38 25.77 -19.48 -3.20
N GLN A 39 25.38 -18.27 -2.83
CA GLN A 39 25.92 -17.05 -3.41
C GLN A 39 27.43 -17.05 -3.21
N THR A 40 28.17 -16.73 -4.27
CA THR A 40 29.63 -16.68 -4.20
C THR A 40 30.10 -15.55 -3.27
N PRO A 41 31.27 -15.66 -2.64
CA PRO A 41 31.82 -14.59 -1.79
C PRO A 41 32.00 -13.24 -2.51
N GLU A 42 32.11 -13.24 -3.84
CA GLU A 42 32.17 -12.02 -4.65
C GLU A 42 30.79 -11.38 -4.84
N GLU A 43 29.74 -12.17 -5.07
CA GLU A 43 28.35 -11.69 -5.11
C GLU A 43 27.93 -11.08 -3.76
N LEU A 44 28.28 -11.74 -2.66
CA LEU A 44 28.01 -11.23 -1.30
C LEU A 44 28.77 -9.93 -0.99
N LYS A 45 29.98 -9.76 -1.53
CA LYS A 45 30.75 -8.49 -1.40
C LYS A 45 30.11 -7.37 -2.21
N ALA A 46 29.67 -7.66 -3.43
CA ALA A 46 28.97 -6.70 -4.28
C ALA A 46 27.65 -6.25 -3.65
N GLU A 47 26.87 -7.18 -3.10
CA GLU A 47 25.62 -6.89 -2.37
C GLU A 47 25.89 -6.04 -1.11
N ASN A 48 26.94 -6.36 -0.35
CA ASN A 48 27.35 -5.55 0.81
C ASN A 48 27.78 -4.13 0.43
N GLU A 49 28.48 -3.94 -0.69
CA GLU A 49 28.84 -2.60 -1.17
C GLU A 49 27.61 -1.80 -1.60
N GLN A 50 26.65 -2.43 -2.27
CA GLN A 50 25.40 -1.78 -2.66
C GLN A 50 24.56 -1.40 -1.44
N LEU A 51 24.42 -2.31 -0.46
CA LEU A 51 23.71 -2.05 0.79
C LEU A 51 24.36 -0.92 1.59
N LYS A 52 25.70 -0.87 1.64
CA LYS A 52 26.43 0.25 2.29
C LYS A 52 26.17 1.59 1.60
N LYS A 53 26.14 1.62 0.26
CA LYS A 53 25.79 2.83 -0.51
C LYS A 53 24.37 3.28 -0.20
N GLN A 54 23.40 2.36 -0.20
CA GLN A 54 22.01 2.66 0.18
C GLN A 54 21.88 3.16 1.63
N LEU A 55 22.61 2.55 2.56
CA LEU A 55 22.60 2.95 3.97
C LEU A 55 23.22 4.35 4.18
N SER A 56 24.21 4.70 3.36
CA SER A 56 24.84 6.03 3.40
C SER A 56 23.97 7.14 2.82
N ALA A 57 23.02 6.81 1.94
CA ALA A 57 22.05 7.77 1.40
C ALA A 57 20.98 8.18 2.43
N ILE A 58 20.77 7.37 3.46
CA ILE A 58 19.81 7.67 4.54
C ILE A 58 20.48 8.60 5.58
N PRO A 59 19.83 9.70 5.99
CA PRO A 59 20.35 10.54 7.07
C PRO A 59 20.62 9.74 8.34
N GLN A 60 21.81 9.94 8.93
CA GLN A 60 22.24 9.25 10.15
C GLN A 60 21.71 9.93 11.42
N ASP A 61 21.40 11.23 11.34
CA ASP A 61 20.76 11.96 12.42
C ASP A 61 19.26 11.62 12.53
N LEU A 62 18.78 11.44 13.77
CA LEU A 62 17.42 10.97 14.04
C LEU A 62 16.36 11.94 13.53
N LYS A 63 16.55 13.25 13.71
CA LYS A 63 15.59 14.28 13.28
C LYS A 63 15.50 14.30 11.75
N THR A 64 16.66 14.31 11.10
CA THR A 64 16.76 14.32 9.64
C THR A 64 16.20 13.02 9.03
N ARG A 65 16.36 11.89 9.73
CA ARG A 65 15.77 10.60 9.34
C ARG A 65 14.25 10.60 9.44
N VAL A 66 13.68 11.18 10.50
CA VAL A 66 12.21 11.31 10.65
C VAL A 66 11.63 12.18 9.53
N GLU A 67 12.26 13.32 9.21
CA GLU A 67 11.82 14.20 8.13
C GLU A 67 11.89 13.50 6.76
N TYR A 68 12.99 12.76 6.50
CA TYR A 68 13.17 11.98 5.28
C TYR A 68 12.06 10.93 5.09
N PHE A 69 11.80 10.10 6.10
CA PHE A 69 10.73 9.08 6.01
C PHE A 69 9.34 9.68 5.99
N SER A 70 9.11 10.82 6.66
CA SER A 70 7.84 11.54 6.57
C SER A 70 7.55 12.00 5.14
N LYS A 71 8.53 12.63 4.48
CA LYS A 71 8.43 13.05 3.08
C LYS A 71 8.24 11.85 2.15
N LYS A 72 9.01 10.76 2.34
CA LYS A 72 8.85 9.54 1.54
C LYS A 72 7.46 8.92 1.70
N ASN A 73 6.93 8.86 2.92
CA ASN A 73 5.57 8.39 3.17
C ASN A 73 4.51 9.29 2.54
N GLU A 74 4.72 10.60 2.51
CA GLU A 74 3.83 11.53 1.81
C GLU A 74 3.82 11.28 0.30
N LEU A 75 4.99 11.08 -0.32
CA LEU A 75 5.11 10.76 -1.74
C LEU A 75 4.42 9.42 -2.06
N ILE A 76 4.61 8.39 -1.23
CA ILE A 76 3.93 7.10 -1.37
C ILE A 76 2.41 7.27 -1.31
N ARG A 77 1.89 8.05 -0.35
CA ARG A 77 0.45 8.34 -0.27
C ARG A 77 -0.09 9.05 -1.50
N ARG A 78 0.67 10.02 -2.04
CA ARG A 78 0.30 10.72 -3.28
C ARG A 78 0.27 9.76 -4.46
N LEU A 79 1.26 8.85 -4.56
CA LEU A 79 1.30 7.82 -5.59
C LEU A 79 0.10 6.88 -5.50
N SER A 80 -0.21 6.35 -4.31
CA SER A 80 -1.38 5.48 -4.11
C SER A 80 -2.69 6.15 -4.46
N LYS A 81 -2.82 7.46 -4.22
CA LYS A 81 -4.00 8.22 -4.64
C LYS A 81 -4.11 8.29 -6.16
N LEU A 82 -3.01 8.56 -6.86
CA LEU A 82 -3.00 8.58 -8.33
C LEU A 82 -3.29 7.19 -8.92
N ASP A 83 -2.83 6.12 -8.26
CA ASP A 83 -3.17 4.74 -8.66
C ASP A 83 -4.68 4.49 -8.56
N ALA A 84 -5.30 4.88 -7.45
CA ALA A 84 -6.73 4.75 -7.24
C ALA A 84 -7.55 5.60 -8.23
N ASP A 85 -7.13 6.84 -8.47
CA ASP A 85 -7.77 7.73 -9.45
C ASP A 85 -7.69 7.13 -10.86
N LYS A 86 -6.52 6.59 -11.26
CA LYS A 86 -6.34 5.91 -12.55
C LYS A 86 -7.27 4.70 -12.69
N GLU A 87 -7.31 3.84 -11.68
CA GLU A 87 -8.16 2.64 -11.70
C GLU A 87 -9.63 3.02 -11.83
N SER A 88 -10.08 4.01 -11.04
CA SER A 88 -11.44 4.52 -11.14
C SER A 88 -11.75 5.06 -12.54
N LEU A 89 -10.83 5.81 -13.15
CA LEU A 89 -11.00 6.35 -14.49
C LEU A 89 -11.08 5.27 -15.57
N ASN A 90 -10.28 4.20 -15.46
CA ASN A 90 -10.36 3.05 -16.38
C ASN A 90 -11.73 2.38 -16.33
N ILE A 91 -12.29 2.16 -15.13
CA ILE A 91 -13.63 1.58 -14.97
C ILE A 91 -14.70 2.43 -15.69
N HIS A 92 -14.60 3.76 -15.61
CA HIS A 92 -15.52 4.64 -16.31
C HIS A 92 -15.28 4.70 -17.82
N LEU A 93 -14.02 4.58 -18.25
CA LEU A 93 -13.67 4.52 -19.67
C LEU A 93 -14.26 3.28 -20.34
N ASP A 94 -14.18 2.11 -19.69
CA ASP A 94 -14.76 0.87 -20.19
C ASP A 94 -16.29 0.99 -20.34
N LYS A 95 -16.96 1.56 -19.33
CA LYS A 95 -18.41 1.84 -19.39
C LYS A 95 -18.78 2.81 -20.51
N LEU A 96 -17.99 3.86 -20.70
CA LEU A 96 -18.21 4.83 -21.78
C LEU A 96 -18.01 4.20 -23.15
N ALA A 97 -17.10 3.24 -23.30
CA ALA A 97 -16.94 2.49 -24.54
C ALA A 97 -18.18 1.63 -24.85
N GLU A 98 -18.77 0.98 -23.84
CA GLU A 98 -20.04 0.24 -23.99
C GLU A 98 -21.19 1.17 -24.39
N ILE A 99 -21.30 2.33 -23.75
CA ILE A 99 -22.31 3.35 -24.07
C ILE A 99 -22.11 3.89 -25.49
N ALA A 100 -20.87 4.23 -25.87
CA ALA A 100 -20.55 4.77 -27.19
C ALA A 100 -20.85 3.76 -28.31
N ALA A 101 -20.69 2.46 -28.04
CA ALA A 101 -21.07 1.40 -28.97
C ALA A 101 -22.59 1.31 -29.21
N ALA A 102 -23.40 1.68 -28.21
CA ALA A 102 -24.85 1.75 -28.34
C ALA A 102 -25.33 3.08 -28.94
N ASN A 103 -24.74 4.21 -28.54
CA ASN A 103 -25.02 5.53 -29.05
C ASN A 103 -23.76 6.43 -28.97
N GLU A 104 -23.23 6.80 -30.13
CA GLU A 104 -22.02 7.61 -30.24
C GLU A 104 -22.25 9.10 -29.90
N PHE A 105 -23.49 9.59 -30.04
CA PHE A 105 -23.76 11.02 -30.02
C PHE A 105 -24.12 11.56 -28.65
N ASP A 106 -24.87 10.79 -27.86
CA ASP A 106 -25.44 11.24 -26.60
C ASP A 106 -25.58 10.10 -25.60
N ASN A 107 -25.54 10.43 -24.31
CA ASN A 107 -25.76 9.48 -23.24
C ASN A 107 -26.41 10.15 -22.01
N GLU A 108 -27.09 9.35 -21.19
CA GLU A 108 -27.79 9.86 -20.00
C GLU A 108 -26.98 9.71 -18.71
N GLU A 109 -26.00 8.81 -18.69
CA GLU A 109 -25.27 8.42 -17.48
C GLU A 109 -24.11 9.37 -17.14
N TYR A 110 -23.46 9.92 -18.16
CA TYR A 110 -22.27 10.74 -18.06
C TYR A 110 -22.47 12.08 -18.74
N TYR A 111 -22.09 13.13 -18.01
CA TYR A 111 -21.95 14.48 -18.54
C TYR A 111 -20.62 15.05 -18.11
N LEU A 112 -19.95 15.73 -19.03
CA LEU A 112 -18.79 16.55 -18.75
C LEU A 112 -19.24 17.99 -18.60
N ASN A 113 -18.94 18.58 -17.45
CA ASN A 113 -19.28 19.97 -17.14
C ASN A 113 -18.00 20.80 -16.98
N ILE A 114 -17.95 21.94 -17.66
CA ILE A 114 -16.94 22.98 -17.45
C ILE A 114 -17.60 24.04 -16.57
N GLU A 115 -17.15 24.12 -15.32
CA GLU A 115 -17.64 25.12 -14.36
C GLU A 115 -16.71 26.33 -14.33
N GLY A 116 -17.31 27.52 -14.36
CA GLY A 116 -16.64 28.80 -14.18
C GLY A 116 -17.15 29.49 -12.92
N GLY A 117 -16.28 30.27 -12.27
CA GLY A 117 -16.64 31.09 -11.12
C GLY A 117 -15.68 30.97 -9.94
N GLY A 118 -16.08 31.55 -8.82
CA GLY A 118 -15.28 31.56 -7.59
C GLY A 118 -15.42 30.28 -6.77
N ARG A 119 -14.69 30.19 -5.65
CA ARG A 119 -14.77 29.05 -4.73
C ARG A 119 -16.18 28.72 -4.24
N TYR A 120 -17.03 29.74 -4.10
CA TYR A 120 -18.37 29.61 -3.52
C TYR A 120 -19.50 29.72 -4.55
N ASN A 121 -19.23 30.28 -5.72
CA ASN A 121 -20.22 30.49 -6.78
C ASN A 121 -19.67 29.88 -8.06
N LYS A 122 -19.96 28.59 -8.26
CA LYS A 122 -19.66 27.89 -9.50
C LYS A 122 -20.92 27.80 -10.33
N SER A 123 -20.79 28.13 -11.60
CA SER A 123 -21.86 27.96 -12.60
C SER A 123 -21.33 27.11 -13.75
N ALA A 124 -22.14 26.18 -14.23
CA ALA A 124 -21.87 25.45 -15.46
C ALA A 124 -21.78 26.44 -16.64
N VAL A 125 -20.62 26.50 -17.27
CA VAL A 125 -20.36 27.30 -18.48
C VAL A 125 -20.63 26.47 -19.73
N TYR A 126 -20.35 25.16 -19.66
CA TYR A 126 -20.55 24.26 -20.78
C TYR A 126 -20.78 22.83 -20.29
N THR A 127 -21.78 22.16 -20.87
CA THR A 127 -22.09 20.76 -20.56
C THR A 127 -22.15 19.97 -21.86
N VAL A 128 -21.47 18.83 -21.91
CA VAL A 128 -21.53 17.87 -23.01
C VAL A 128 -21.85 16.48 -22.50
N LYS A 129 -22.69 15.76 -23.26
CA LYS A 129 -23.15 14.40 -22.97
C LYS A 129 -22.72 13.41 -24.05
N ASN A 130 -21.75 13.77 -24.87
CA ASN A 130 -21.25 12.86 -25.88
C ASN A 130 -20.27 11.85 -25.24
N PRO A 131 -20.56 10.54 -25.26
CA PRO A 131 -19.74 9.54 -24.56
C PRO A 131 -18.33 9.41 -25.18
N VAL A 132 -18.17 9.63 -26.49
CA VAL A 132 -16.85 9.59 -27.15
C VAL A 132 -15.96 10.73 -26.66
N ILE A 133 -16.47 11.97 -26.66
CA ILE A 133 -15.72 13.14 -26.18
C ILE A 133 -15.32 12.97 -24.70
N ILE A 134 -16.23 12.45 -23.88
CA ILE A 134 -15.96 12.19 -22.46
C ILE A 134 -14.87 11.11 -22.32
N GLY A 135 -14.95 10.03 -23.10
CA GLY A 135 -13.95 8.96 -23.11
C GLY A 135 -12.56 9.40 -23.56
N GLU A 136 -12.47 10.24 -24.60
CA GLU A 136 -11.21 10.83 -25.06
C GLU A 136 -10.56 11.69 -23.98
N LEU A 137 -11.36 12.51 -23.28
CA LEU A 137 -10.86 13.33 -22.18
C LEU A 137 -10.35 12.47 -21.01
N ILE A 138 -11.09 11.42 -20.64
CA ILE A 138 -10.66 10.48 -19.59
C ILE A 138 -9.34 9.83 -19.98
N SER A 139 -9.21 9.37 -21.22
CA SER A 139 -7.97 8.79 -21.75
C SER A 139 -6.80 9.77 -21.70
N PHE A 140 -7.03 11.04 -22.05
CA PHE A 140 -6.04 12.10 -21.91
C PHE A 140 -5.62 12.32 -20.45
N ILE A 141 -6.58 12.34 -19.52
CA ILE A 141 -6.30 12.50 -18.08
C ILE A 141 -5.48 11.32 -17.56
N ILE A 142 -5.82 10.08 -17.92
CA ILE A 142 -5.07 8.87 -17.54
C ILE A 142 -3.61 9.00 -17.99
N GLY A 143 -3.36 9.40 -19.25
CA GLY A 143 -2.00 9.60 -19.75
C GLY A 143 -1.21 10.65 -18.94
N ARG A 144 -1.88 11.73 -18.49
CA ARG A 144 -1.27 12.73 -17.61
C ARG A 144 -1.01 12.20 -16.20
N VAL A 145 -1.90 11.35 -15.68
CA VAL A 145 -1.73 10.69 -14.39
C VAL A 145 -0.52 9.75 -14.45
N ASP A 146 -0.39 8.95 -15.50
CA ASP A 146 0.77 8.06 -15.67
C ASP A 146 2.09 8.81 -15.73
N ALA A 147 2.16 9.92 -16.47
CA ALA A 147 3.36 10.76 -16.49
C ALA A 147 3.73 11.26 -15.07
N LYS A 148 2.74 11.66 -14.25
CA LYS A 148 2.99 12.10 -12.87
C LYS A 148 3.38 10.95 -11.94
N ARG A 149 2.81 9.75 -12.13
CA ARG A 149 3.15 8.56 -11.37
C ARG A 149 4.61 8.17 -11.60
N GLU A 150 5.09 8.21 -12.84
CA GLU A 150 6.49 7.92 -13.16
C GLU A 150 7.44 8.92 -12.51
N VAL A 151 7.11 10.21 -12.51
CA VAL A 151 7.90 11.22 -11.76
C VAL A 151 7.94 10.90 -10.26
N LEU A 152 6.80 10.58 -9.66
CA LEU A 152 6.71 10.24 -8.23
C LEU A 152 7.47 8.96 -7.86
N LYS A 153 7.43 7.93 -8.71
CA LYS A 153 8.21 6.69 -8.49
C LYS A 153 9.71 6.99 -8.48
N ASN A 154 10.18 7.75 -9.46
CA ASN A 154 11.58 8.17 -9.53
C ASN A 154 12.00 8.99 -8.30
N GLU A 155 11.13 9.87 -7.77
CA GLU A 155 11.39 10.63 -6.53
C GLU A 155 11.40 9.77 -5.25
N ILE A 156 10.71 8.62 -5.23
CA ILE A 156 10.66 7.71 -4.08
C ILE A 156 11.89 6.78 -4.07
N GLU A 157 12.38 6.41 -5.26
CA GLU A 157 13.52 5.53 -5.48
C GLU A 157 14.87 6.26 -5.41
N ALA A 158 14.90 7.57 -5.69
CA ALA A 158 16.04 8.46 -5.50
C ALA A 158 16.35 8.70 -4.01
#